data_AF-A0A529KQH6-F1
#
_entry.id   AF-A0A529KQH6-F1
#
_cell.length_a   1.000
_cell.length_b   1.000
_cell.length_c   1.000
_cell.angle_alpha   90.00
_cell.angle_beta   90.00
_cell.angle_gamma   90.00
#
_symmetry.space_group_name_H-M   'P 1'
#
loop_
_entity.id
_entity.type
_entity.pdbx_description
1 polymer ?
#
loop_
_entity_poly.entity_id
_entity_poly.type
_entity_poly.pdbx_seq_one_letter_code
_entity_poly.pdbx_strand_id
1 'polypeptide(L)' 'MGNPYEQDLDRNPANHQPLTPLSYLERAAKTFPDHVAVIHGRQRTTYRDFWRRSLKLASALQRRGIGKGDTVTVM' A
#
# COMPACT_ATOMS: atom_id res chain seq x y z
N MET A 1 9.23 19.31 34.89
CA MET A 1 9.55 17.90 34.53
C MET A 1 8.90 17.63 33.18
N GLY A 2 9.69 17.31 32.16
CA GLY A 2 9.16 17.04 30.81
C GLY A 2 8.41 15.70 30.76
N ASN A 3 7.45 15.57 29.85
CA ASN A 3 6.68 14.35 29.65
C ASN A 3 7.62 13.20 29.19
N PRO A 4 7.66 12.05 29.87
CA PRO A 4 8.49 10.92 29.44
C PRO A 4 8.10 10.36 28.06
N TYR A 5 6.89 10.65 27.57
CA TYR A 5 6.44 10.28 26.23
C TYR A 5 6.88 11.26 25.12
N GLU A 6 7.70 12.26 25.46
CA GLU A 6 8.20 13.25 24.50
C GLU A 6 9.74 13.34 24.46
N GLN A 7 10.44 12.53 25.27
CA GLN A 7 11.90 12.46 25.27
C GLN A 7 12.40 11.38 24.32
N ASP A 8 13.34 11.71 23.44
CA ASP A 8 14.02 10.79 22.51
C ASP A 8 13.09 9.99 21.57
N LEU A 9 11.87 10.47 21.35
CA LEU A 9 10.85 9.85 20.49
C LEU A 9 10.71 10.54 19.12
N ASP A 10 11.77 11.21 18.68
CA ASP A 10 11.83 11.81 17.36
C ASP A 10 11.55 10.79 16.25
N ARG A 11 10.99 11.30 15.15
CA ARG A 11 10.70 10.47 13.98
C ARG A 11 11.99 9.88 13.44
N ASN A 12 12.02 8.57 13.37
CA ASN A 12 13.10 7.77 12.84
C ASN A 12 12.53 6.67 11.94
N PRO A 13 13.37 5.95 11.18
CA PRO A 13 12.89 4.89 10.30
C PRO A 13 12.14 3.75 11.01
N ALA A 14 12.35 3.55 12.31
CA ALA A 14 11.67 2.51 13.08
C ALA A 14 10.26 2.92 13.54
N ASN A 15 10.01 4.21 13.82
CA ASN A 15 8.72 4.70 14.33
C ASN A 15 7.92 5.54 13.31
N HIS A 16 8.53 5.93 12.17
CA HIS A 16 7.90 6.79 11.18
C HIS A 16 8.24 6.36 9.75
N GLN A 17 7.20 5.94 9.03
CA GLN A 17 7.23 5.78 7.58
C GLN A 17 6.00 6.47 7.00
N PRO A 18 6.13 7.33 5.97
CA PRO A 18 4.98 7.94 5.32
C PRO A 18 4.00 6.87 4.84
N LEU A 19 2.74 6.99 5.28
CA LEU A 19 1.69 6.10 4.82
C LEU A 19 1.27 6.53 3.41
N THR A 20 1.82 5.84 2.42
CA THR A 20 1.40 5.99 1.02
C THR A 20 0.31 4.97 0.72
N PRO A 21 -0.54 5.18 -0.30
CA PRO A 21 -1.51 4.16 -0.73
C PRO A 21 -0.85 2.81 -1.04
N LEU A 22 0.37 2.83 -1.59
CA LEU A 22 1.15 1.63 -1.90
C LEU A 22 1.59 0.89 -0.64
N SER A 23 2.24 1.59 0.30
CA SER A 23 2.71 0.98 1.55
C SER A 23 1.55 0.55 2.46
N TYR A 24 0.43 1.26 2.42
CA TYR A 24 -0.79 0.86 3.09
C TYR A 24 -1.36 -0.45 2.52
N LEU A 25 -1.51 -0.55 1.20
CA LEU A 25 -2.05 -1.75 0.56
C LEU A 25 -1.18 -2.98 0.85
N GLU A 26 0.14 -2.85 0.75
CA GLU A 26 1.06 -3.94 1.07
C GLU A 26 0.90 -4.39 2.53
N ARG A 27 0.86 -3.45 3.48
CA ARG A 27 0.67 -3.76 4.90
C ARG A 27 -0.68 -4.43 5.16
N ALA A 28 -1.77 -3.91 4.59
CA ALA A 28 -3.10 -4.48 4.76
C ALA A 28 -3.19 -5.91 4.21
N ALA A 29 -2.56 -6.19 3.07
CA ALA A 29 -2.50 -7.54 2.49
C ALA A 29 -1.67 -8.53 3.32
N LYS A 30 -0.69 -8.06 4.11
CA LYS A 30 0.10 -8.89 5.03
C LYS A 30 -0.64 -9.13 6.35
N THR A 31 -1.24 -8.08 6.92
CA THR A 31 -1.86 -8.13 8.26
C THR A 31 -3.28 -8.69 8.22
N PHE A 32 -4.08 -8.34 7.21
CA PHE A 32 -5.49 -8.71 7.09
C PHE A 32 -5.79 -9.30 5.71
N PRO A 33 -5.11 -10.39 5.32
CA PRO A 33 -5.14 -10.86 3.94
C PRO A 33 -6.54 -11.21 3.43
N ASP A 34 -7.38 -11.78 4.30
CA ASP A 34 -8.70 -12.30 3.94
C ASP A 34 -9.83 -11.30 4.25
N HIS A 35 -9.51 -10.12 4.79
CA HIS A 35 -10.46 -9.02 4.91
C HIS A 35 -10.83 -8.46 3.54
N VAL A 36 -12.10 -8.07 3.38
CA VAL A 36 -12.61 -7.45 2.15
C VAL A 36 -12.04 -6.04 2.01
N ALA A 37 -11.31 -5.81 0.91
CA ALA A 37 -10.72 -4.52 0.55
C ALA A 37 -11.62 -3.71 -0.40
N VAL A 38 -12.32 -4.37 -1.31
CA VAL A 38 -13.17 -3.74 -2.32
C VAL A 38 -14.51 -4.46 -2.40
N ILE A 39 -15.59 -3.68 -2.34
CA ILE A 39 -16.96 -4.14 -2.57
C ILE A 39 -17.49 -3.45 -3.83
N HIS A 40 -17.91 -4.24 -4.82
CA HIS A 40 -18.57 -3.73 -6.03
C HIS A 40 -19.80 -4.61 -6.32
N GLY A 41 -20.98 -4.10 -5.94
CA GLY A 41 -22.22 -4.86 -5.99
C GLY A 41 -22.13 -6.16 -5.19
N ARG A 42 -22.26 -7.32 -5.87
CA ARG A 42 -22.12 -8.66 -5.27
C ARG A 42 -20.67 -9.14 -5.18
N GLN A 43 -19.72 -8.45 -5.78
CA GLN A 43 -18.31 -8.83 -5.76
C GLN A 43 -17.64 -8.36 -4.46
N ARG A 44 -16.81 -9.23 -3.88
CA ARG A 44 -15.98 -8.93 -2.71
C ARG A 44 -14.55 -9.35 -3.08
N THR A 45 -13.61 -8.41 -3.01
CA THR A 45 -12.19 -8.67 -3.26
C THR A 45 -11.44 -8.53 -1.95
N THR A 46 -10.66 -9.54 -1.58
CA THR A 46 -9.83 -9.52 -0.36
C THR A 46 -8.60 -8.64 -0.55
N TYR A 47 -7.97 -8.18 0.54
CA TYR A 47 -6.69 -7.45 0.46
C TYR A 47 -5.59 -8.27 -0.23
N ARG A 48 -5.53 -9.59 0.02
CA ARG A 48 -4.60 -10.52 -0.64
C ARG A 48 -4.78 -10.50 -2.16
N ASP A 49 -6.02 -10.60 -2.63
CA ASP A 49 -6.33 -10.63 -4.06
C ASP A 49 -6.10 -9.28 -4.72
N PHE A 50 -6.49 -8.19 -4.05
CA PHE A 50 -6.27 -6.85 -4.53
C PHE A 50 -4.78 -6.58 -4.73
N TRP A 51 -3.95 -6.85 -3.71
CA TRP A 51 -2.50 -6.69 -3.78
C TRP A 51 -1.89 -7.50 -4.93
N ARG A 52 -2.24 -8.79 -5.03
CA ARG A 52 -1.73 -9.66 -6.10
C ARG A 52 -2.10 -9.17 -7.50
N ARG A 53 -3.31 -8.65 -7.70
CA ARG A 53 -3.75 -8.08 -8.99
C ARG A 53 -2.99 -6.80 -9.32
N SER A 54 -2.82 -5.91 -8.33
CA SER A 54 -2.03 -4.68 -8.49
C SER A 54 -0.59 -4.98 -8.89
N LEU A 55 0.06 -5.97 -8.26
CA LEU A 55 1.42 -6.39 -8.63
C LEU A 55 1.49 -6.98 -10.05
N LYS A 56 0.49 -7.76 -10.47
CA LYS A 56 0.42 -8.28 -11.85
C LYS A 56 0.37 -7.15 -12.88
N LEU A 57 -0.43 -6.11 -12.63
CA LEU A 57 -0.50 -4.93 -13.49
C LEU A 57 0.83 -4.16 -13.47
N ALA A 58 1.39 -3.91 -12.28
CA ALA A 58 2.67 -3.20 -12.13
C ALA A 58 3.81 -3.92 -12.88
N SER A 59 3.91 -5.24 -12.77
CA SER A 59 4.89 -6.05 -13.51
C SER A 59 4.68 -5.97 -15.02
N ALA A 60 3.43 -5.92 -15.50
CA ALA A 60 3.13 -5.76 -16.92
C ALA A 60 3.47 -4.36 -17.45
N LEU A 61 3.31 -3.32 -16.64
CA LEU A 61 3.71 -1.94 -16.98
C LEU A 61 5.23 -1.79 -16.99
N GLN A 62 5.91 -2.32 -15.97
CA GLN A 62 7.38 -2.34 -15.90
C GLN A 62 7.98 -3.04 -17.13
N ARG A 63 7.44 -4.19 -17.54
CA ARG A 63 7.90 -4.91 -18.76
C ARG A 63 7.65 -4.14 -20.06
N ARG A 64 6.79 -3.12 -20.05
CA ARG A 64 6.57 -2.20 -21.18
C ARG A 64 7.47 -0.95 -21.10
N GLY A 65 8.38 -0.90 -20.14
CA GLY A 65 9.32 0.22 -19.98
C GLY A 65 8.79 1.39 -19.18
N ILE A 66 7.60 1.27 -18.55
CA ILE A 66 7.02 2.35 -17.75
C ILE A 66 7.78 2.48 -16.42
N GLY A 67 8.18 3.71 -16.09
CA GLY A 67 8.97 4.07 -14.92
C GLY A 67 8.55 5.38 -14.27
N LYS A 68 9.42 5.89 -13.40
CA LYS A 68 9.18 7.12 -12.65
C LYS A 68 9.16 8.31 -13.62
N GLY A 69 8.08 9.09 -13.59
CA GLY A 69 7.89 10.26 -14.44
C GLY A 69 6.99 9.99 -15.65
N ASP A 70 6.69 8.73 -15.95
CA ASP A 70 5.78 8.38 -17.04
C ASP A 70 4.32 8.56 -16.64
N THR A 71 3.49 8.94 -17.61
CA THR A 71 2.04 9.10 -17.43
C THR A 71 1.32 7.87 -17.97
N VAL A 72 0.39 7.33 -17.17
CA VAL A 72 -0.49 6.22 -17.54
C VAL A 72 -1.94 6.70 -17.44
N THR A 73 -2.74 6.50 -18.50
CA THR A 73 -4.17 6.82 -18.50
C THR A 73 -5.02 5.54 -18.40
N VAL A 74 -6.22 5.67 -17.82
CA VAL A 74 -7.23 4.60 -17.71
C VAL A 74 -8.59 5.17 -18.13
N MET A 75 -9.42 4.33 -18.74
CA MET A 75 -10.80 4.66 -19.17
C MET A 75 -11.80 3.73 -18.51
#